data_AF-A0A2A5FZF2-F1
#
_entry.id   AF-A0A2A5FZF2-F1
#
_cell.length_a   1.000
_cell.length_b   1.000
_cell.length_c   1.000
_cell.angle_alpha   90.00
_cell.angle_beta   90.00
_cell.angle_gamma   90.00
#
_symmetry.space_group_name_H-M   'P 1'
#
loop_
_entity.id
_entity.type
_entity.pdbx_description
1 polymer ?
#
loop_
_entity_poly.entity_id
_entity_poly.type
_entity_poly.pdbx_seq_one_letter_code
_entity_poly.pdbx_strand_id
1 'polypeptide(L)'
;MKNYICLNKKMCMFGVSLLILTLIVAVILGLIAGPKSPLTWALIAILVVVPLIHKKLASRRFVEWKDSYSVGIDSIDQQHRKLLNLINQLQTAVDYSTGELFEREALDELVEYTKTHFSYEEGLMKDNDYPDFIAHKAQHEKMFKKVNEVLSEYENDKDTAMANAASYLKDWLVHHINGTDKEYSSYLIERGVK
;
A
#
# COMPACT_ATOMS: atom_id res chain seq x y z
N MET A 1 19.68 -12.36 -1.49
CA MET A 1 20.46 -11.52 -2.43
C MET A 1 19.79 -10.16 -2.48
N LYS A 2 20.46 -9.11 -2.01
CA LYS A 2 19.90 -7.77 -1.77
C LYS A 2 19.51 -7.10 -3.10
N ASN A 3 18.25 -6.73 -3.25
CA ASN A 3 17.80 -5.89 -4.37
C ASN A 3 18.25 -4.45 -4.11
N TYR A 4 19.35 -4.07 -4.73
CA TYR A 4 19.77 -2.67 -4.87
C TYR A 4 18.95 -2.04 -6.00
N ILE A 5 17.71 -1.66 -5.74
CA ILE A 5 16.97 -0.77 -6.64
C ILE A 5 16.38 0.35 -5.78
N CYS A 6 17.22 1.38 -5.66
CA CYS A 6 17.00 2.71 -5.13
C CYS A 6 16.70 2.89 -3.62
N LEU A 7 17.68 3.48 -2.92
CA LEU A 7 17.55 3.95 -1.53
C LEU A 7 16.57 5.15 -1.39
N ASN A 8 16.15 5.79 -2.48
CA ASN A 8 15.18 6.88 -2.48
C ASN A 8 14.34 6.84 -3.76
N LYS A 9 13.07 6.41 -3.66
CA LYS A 9 12.16 6.27 -4.81
C LYS A 9 11.99 7.58 -5.59
N LYS A 10 12.03 8.75 -4.93
CA LYS A 10 11.98 10.06 -5.61
C LYS A 10 13.19 10.25 -6.54
N MET A 11 14.37 9.87 -6.07
CA MET A 11 15.61 9.93 -6.86
C MET A 11 15.61 8.89 -7.99
N CYS A 12 14.96 7.73 -7.78
CA CYS A 12 14.72 6.76 -8.84
C CYS A 12 13.83 7.31 -9.94
N MET A 13 12.71 7.95 -9.58
CA MET A 13 11.77 8.55 -10.54
C MET A 13 12.38 9.71 -11.31
N PHE A 14 13.19 10.54 -10.64
CA PHE A 14 13.95 11.60 -11.30
C PHE A 14 14.95 11.00 -12.30
N GLY A 15 15.71 9.97 -11.90
CA GLY A 15 16.65 9.27 -12.77
C GLY A 15 15.98 8.63 -13.99
N VAL A 16 14.81 8.02 -13.81
CA VAL A 16 14.03 7.44 -14.92
C VAL A 16 13.49 8.52 -15.85
N SER A 17 12.99 9.64 -15.30
CA SER A 17 12.51 10.78 -16.10
C SER A 17 13.64 11.37 -16.95
N LEU A 18 14.83 11.54 -16.37
CA LEU A 18 16.02 12.02 -17.08
C LEU A 18 16.47 11.03 -18.17
N LEU A 19 16.41 9.73 -17.90
CA LEU A 19 16.72 8.67 -18.86
C LEU A 19 15.71 8.64 -20.03
N ILE A 20 14.42 8.84 -19.77
CA ILE A 20 13.40 8.97 -20.82
C ILE A 20 13.68 10.22 -21.68
N LEU A 21 13.97 11.36 -21.05
CA LEU A 21 14.24 12.61 -21.76
C LEU A 21 15.46 12.48 -22.68
N THR A 22 16.56 11.90 -22.19
CA THR A 22 17.77 11.65 -22.98
C THR A 22 17.54 10.67 -24.13
N LEU A 23 16.74 9.61 -23.92
CA LEU A 23 16.36 8.68 -24.98
C LEU A 23 15.50 9.34 -26.07
N ILE A 24 14.57 10.22 -25.69
CA ILE A 24 13.76 11.00 -26.65
C ILE A 24 14.68 11.84 -27.55
N VAL A 25 15.64 12.57 -26.96
CA VAL A 25 16.62 13.38 -27.72
C VAL A 25 17.47 12.49 -28.63
N ALA A 26 17.93 11.34 -28.16
CA ALA A 26 18.71 10.39 -28.96
C ALA A 26 17.92 9.83 -30.16
N VAL A 27 16.63 9.53 -29.98
CA VAL A 27 15.74 9.09 -31.08
C VAL A 27 15.57 10.19 -32.12
N ILE A 28 15.37 11.45 -31.69
CA ILE A 28 15.25 12.60 -32.60
C ILE A 28 16.51 12.77 -33.44
N LEU A 29 17.70 12.71 -32.81
CA LEU A 29 18.98 12.78 -33.52
C LEU A 29 19.18 11.60 -34.47
N GLY A 30 18.78 10.39 -34.08
CA GLY A 30 18.84 9.19 -34.91
C GLY A 30 17.91 9.26 -36.14
N LEU A 31 16.75 9.90 -36.03
CA LEU A 31 15.85 10.15 -37.15
C LEU A 31 16.43 11.19 -38.13
N ILE A 32 17.08 12.23 -37.62
CA ILE A 32 17.80 13.24 -38.44
C ILE A 32 18.95 12.58 -39.21
N ALA A 33 19.66 11.63 -38.61
CA ALA A 33 20.74 10.88 -39.25
C ALA A 33 20.26 9.82 -40.27
N GLY A 34 18.95 9.52 -40.31
CA GLY A 34 18.32 8.66 -41.31
C GLY A 34 17.66 7.40 -40.71
N PRO A 35 16.42 7.05 -41.13
CA PRO A 35 15.60 6.01 -40.50
C PRO A 35 16.04 4.56 -40.82
N LYS A 36 17.01 4.38 -41.74
CA LYS A 36 17.55 3.06 -42.09
C LYS A 36 18.63 2.57 -41.12
N SER A 37 19.05 3.41 -40.18
CA SER A 37 20.04 3.03 -39.18
C SER A 37 19.46 2.02 -38.17
N PRO A 38 20.10 0.87 -37.94
CA PRO A 38 19.72 -0.08 -36.89
C PRO A 38 19.70 0.55 -35.49
N LEU A 39 20.52 1.58 -35.27
CA LEU A 39 20.58 2.33 -34.01
C LEU A 39 19.27 3.06 -33.72
N THR A 40 18.62 3.64 -34.72
CA THR A 40 17.35 4.37 -34.57
C THR A 40 16.24 3.43 -34.09
N TRP A 41 16.15 2.24 -34.66
CA TRP A 41 15.16 1.23 -34.25
C TRP A 41 15.47 0.62 -32.87
N ALA A 42 16.75 0.44 -32.52
CA ALA A 42 17.15 0.02 -31.18
C ALA A 42 16.78 1.06 -30.11
N LEU A 43 17.00 2.34 -30.38
CA LEU A 43 16.63 3.44 -29.48
C LEU A 43 15.10 3.55 -29.30
N ILE A 44 14.32 3.37 -30.38
CA ILE A 44 12.85 3.31 -30.30
C ILE A 44 12.40 2.14 -29.42
N ALA A 45 12.99 0.95 -29.60
CA ALA A 45 12.67 -0.21 -28.79
C ALA A 45 12.97 0.05 -27.30
N ILE A 46 14.13 0.64 -26.98
CA ILE A 46 14.49 1.01 -25.60
C ILE A 46 13.51 2.04 -25.03
N LEU A 47 13.15 3.06 -25.80
CA LEU A 47 12.21 4.11 -25.38
C LEU A 47 10.81 3.54 -25.05
N VAL A 48 10.36 2.49 -25.73
CA VAL A 48 9.10 1.81 -25.44
C VAL A 48 9.22 0.85 -24.25
N VAL A 49 10.35 0.15 -24.14
CA VAL A 49 10.58 -0.86 -23.10
C VAL A 49 10.78 -0.23 -21.71
N VAL A 50 11.47 0.92 -21.63
CA VAL A 50 11.78 1.60 -20.36
C VAL A 50 10.51 1.95 -19.55
N PRO A 51 9.48 2.62 -20.12
CA PRO A 51 8.22 2.88 -19.40
C PRO A 51 7.49 1.61 -18.96
N LEU A 52 7.56 0.52 -19.73
CA LEU A 52 6.91 -0.75 -19.40
C LEU A 52 7.62 -1.44 -18.23
N ILE A 53 8.96 -1.47 -18.25
CA ILE A 53 9.77 -2.00 -17.16
C ILE A 53 9.59 -1.14 -15.91
N HIS A 54 9.61 0.19 -16.05
CA HIS A 54 9.37 1.10 -14.94
C HIS A 54 8.00 0.83 -14.33
N LYS A 55 6.92 0.81 -15.13
CA LYS A 55 5.57 0.52 -14.66
C LYS A 55 5.49 -0.81 -13.91
N LYS A 56 6.15 -1.87 -14.40
CA LYS A 56 6.17 -3.19 -13.78
C LYS A 56 6.98 -3.25 -12.47
N LEU A 57 8.05 -2.46 -12.37
CA LEU A 57 8.88 -2.37 -11.16
C LEU A 57 8.22 -1.46 -10.11
N ALA A 58 7.61 -0.38 -10.56
CA ALA A 58 6.79 0.57 -9.82
C ALA A 58 5.51 -0.05 -9.24
N SER A 59 4.89 -0.99 -9.96
CA SER A 59 3.62 -1.61 -9.57
C SER A 59 3.74 -2.71 -8.52
N ARG A 60 4.89 -2.86 -7.84
CA ARG A 60 4.95 -3.81 -6.72
C ARG A 60 4.11 -3.26 -5.57
N ARG A 61 3.00 -3.94 -5.30
CA ARG A 61 2.14 -3.65 -4.15
C ARG A 61 2.99 -3.70 -2.88
N PHE A 62 2.76 -2.74 -1.99
CA PHE A 62 3.39 -2.68 -0.68
C PHE A 62 3.05 -3.91 0.16
N VAL A 63 1.81 -4.39 0.01
CA VAL A 63 1.33 -5.63 0.61
C VAL A 63 0.34 -6.31 -0.33
N GLU A 64 0.44 -7.64 -0.42
CA GLU A 64 -0.50 -8.48 -1.16
C GLU A 64 -1.27 -9.36 -0.21
N TRP A 65 -2.54 -9.63 -0.55
CA TRP A 65 -3.32 -10.66 0.14
C TRP A 65 -2.63 -12.01 -0.02
N LYS A 66 -2.62 -12.80 1.06
CA LYS A 66 -2.23 -14.20 1.06
C LYS A 66 -3.36 -15.00 1.66
N ASP A 67 -3.62 -16.20 1.16
CA ASP A 67 -4.69 -17.06 1.71
C ASP A 67 -4.45 -17.40 3.18
N SER A 68 -3.19 -17.36 3.64
CA SER A 68 -2.84 -17.46 5.05
C SER A 68 -3.43 -16.34 5.92
N TYR A 69 -3.91 -15.23 5.37
CA TYR A 69 -4.54 -14.14 6.12
C TYR A 69 -6.04 -14.37 6.34
N SER A 70 -6.63 -15.35 5.66
CA SER A 70 -8.06 -15.65 5.82
C SER A 70 -8.38 -16.01 7.27
N VAL A 71 -9.50 -15.47 7.76
CA VAL A 71 -10.15 -15.87 9.02
C VAL A 71 -11.27 -16.88 8.80
N GLY A 72 -11.50 -17.30 7.55
CA GLY A 72 -12.55 -18.26 7.18
C GLY A 72 -13.97 -17.69 7.16
N ILE A 73 -14.10 -16.36 7.29
CA ILE A 73 -15.36 -15.61 7.24
C ILE A 73 -15.23 -14.65 6.04
N ASP A 74 -15.97 -14.92 4.97
CA ASP A 74 -15.83 -14.24 3.67
C ASP A 74 -16.14 -12.74 3.79
N SER A 75 -17.13 -12.40 4.60
CA SER A 75 -17.50 -11.01 4.87
C SER A 75 -16.37 -10.20 5.54
N ILE A 76 -15.53 -10.83 6.37
CA ILE A 76 -14.35 -10.22 6.99
C ILE A 76 -13.15 -10.23 6.04
N ASP A 77 -12.90 -11.35 5.36
CA ASP A 77 -11.80 -11.47 4.39
C ASP A 77 -11.90 -10.41 3.28
N GLN A 78 -13.12 -10.11 2.81
CA GLN A 78 -13.36 -9.03 1.84
C GLN A 78 -12.98 -7.65 2.40
N GLN A 79 -13.25 -7.40 3.68
CA GLN A 79 -12.88 -6.14 4.35
C GLN A 79 -11.37 -6.04 4.54
N HIS A 80 -10.70 -7.11 4.97
CA HIS A 80 -9.24 -7.16 5.08
C HIS A 80 -8.57 -6.92 3.72
N ARG A 81 -9.07 -7.53 2.63
CA ARG A 81 -8.57 -7.28 1.26
C ARG A 81 -8.72 -5.81 0.88
N LYS A 82 -9.85 -5.17 1.23
CA LYS A 82 -10.05 -3.75 0.96
C LYS A 82 -9.10 -2.89 1.80
N LEU A 83 -8.88 -3.18 3.08
CA LEU A 83 -7.89 -2.48 3.91
C LEU A 83 -6.47 -2.57 3.35
N LEU A 84 -6.03 -3.76 2.92
CA LEU A 84 -4.74 -3.93 2.26
C LEU A 84 -4.65 -3.11 0.96
N ASN A 85 -5.75 -2.98 0.21
CA ASN A 85 -5.79 -2.14 -0.98
C ASN A 85 -5.67 -0.64 -0.63
N LEU A 86 -6.39 -0.17 0.39
CA LEU A 86 -6.29 1.22 0.87
C LEU A 86 -4.87 1.55 1.39
N ILE A 87 -4.23 0.61 2.08
CA ILE A 87 -2.81 0.73 2.48
C ILE A 87 -1.89 0.85 1.26
N ASN A 88 -2.14 0.07 0.20
CA ASN A 88 -1.37 0.20 -1.04
C ASN A 88 -1.59 1.54 -1.74
N GLN A 89 -2.81 2.10 -1.67
CA GLN A 89 -3.11 3.42 -2.21
C GLN A 89 -2.41 4.53 -1.43
N LEU A 90 -2.43 4.47 -0.10
CA LEU A 90 -1.67 5.38 0.76
C LEU A 90 -0.17 5.30 0.46
N GLN A 91 0.40 4.10 0.35
CA GLN A 91 1.82 3.94 -0.03
C GLN A 91 2.11 4.55 -1.40
N THR A 92 1.18 4.42 -2.34
CA THR A 92 1.32 5.02 -3.68
C THR A 92 1.32 6.55 -3.58
N ALA A 93 0.40 7.15 -2.82
CA ALA A 93 0.38 8.59 -2.63
C ALA A 93 1.72 9.12 -2.07
N VAL A 94 2.27 8.40 -1.08
CA VAL A 94 3.59 8.70 -0.47
C VAL A 94 4.75 8.52 -1.48
N ASP A 95 4.77 7.43 -2.24
CA ASP A 95 5.87 7.11 -3.16
C ASP A 95 5.97 8.09 -4.35
N TYR A 96 4.81 8.58 -4.83
CA TYR A 96 4.73 9.40 -6.04
C TYR A 96 4.62 10.90 -5.76
N SER A 97 4.63 11.32 -4.49
CA SER A 97 4.44 12.72 -4.09
C SER A 97 3.28 13.35 -4.84
N THR A 98 2.11 12.71 -4.76
CA THR A 98 0.89 13.13 -5.47
C THR A 98 0.38 14.50 -5.00
N GLY A 99 0.97 15.05 -3.93
CA GLY A 99 0.61 16.31 -3.31
C GLY A 99 -0.13 16.07 -2.01
N GLU A 100 0.00 17.00 -1.07
CA GLU A 100 -0.54 16.90 0.30
C GLU A 100 -2.03 16.57 0.34
N LEU A 101 -2.84 17.16 -0.56
CA LEU A 101 -4.28 16.89 -0.61
C LEU A 101 -4.56 15.40 -0.85
N PHE A 102 -3.90 14.80 -1.85
CA PHE A 102 -4.10 13.39 -2.21
C PHE A 102 -3.58 12.44 -1.13
N GLU A 103 -2.47 12.79 -0.47
CA GLU A 103 -1.92 12.01 0.63
C GLU A 103 -2.88 11.99 1.84
N ARG A 104 -3.46 13.14 2.18
CA ARG A 104 -4.46 13.26 3.25
C ARG A 104 -5.75 12.53 2.90
N GLU A 105 -6.27 12.68 1.68
CA GLU A 105 -7.47 11.98 1.23
C GLU A 105 -7.30 10.45 1.31
N ALA A 106 -6.15 9.92 0.87
CA ALA A 106 -5.87 8.48 0.95
C ALA A 106 -5.78 7.98 2.40
N LEU A 107 -5.22 8.79 3.31
CA LEU A 107 -5.17 8.47 4.73
C LEU A 107 -6.56 8.50 5.37
N ASP A 108 -7.35 9.54 5.07
CA ASP A 108 -8.71 9.71 5.60
C ASP A 108 -9.62 8.56 5.15
N GLU A 109 -9.54 8.15 3.87
CA GLU A 109 -10.28 7.00 3.35
C GLU A 109 -9.90 5.71 4.09
N LEU A 110 -8.59 5.48 4.32
CA LEU A 110 -8.11 4.32 5.07
C LEU A 110 -8.60 4.33 6.52
N VAL A 111 -8.50 5.48 7.21
CA VAL A 111 -8.94 5.63 8.60
C VAL A 111 -10.44 5.37 8.72
N GLU A 112 -11.25 5.95 7.85
CA GLU A 112 -12.70 5.83 7.91
C GLU A 112 -13.16 4.39 7.63
N TYR A 113 -12.55 3.74 6.63
CA TYR A 113 -12.86 2.35 6.36
C TYR A 113 -12.39 1.42 7.48
N THR A 114 -11.26 1.72 8.14
CA THR A 114 -10.77 0.96 9.30
C THR A 114 -11.76 1.03 10.47
N LYS A 115 -12.34 2.21 10.75
CA LYS A 115 -13.40 2.34 11.78
C LYS A 115 -14.63 1.50 11.43
N THR A 116 -15.02 1.52 10.16
CA THR A 116 -16.16 0.73 9.66
C THR A 116 -15.91 -0.75 9.87
N HIS A 117 -14.71 -1.22 9.51
CA HIS A 117 -14.29 -2.61 9.68
C HIS A 117 -14.28 -3.05 11.15
N PHE A 118 -13.63 -2.29 12.03
CA PHE A 118 -13.62 -2.61 13.45
C PHE A 118 -15.00 -2.59 14.08
N SER A 119 -15.86 -1.64 13.68
CA SER A 119 -17.24 -1.61 14.16
C SER A 119 -18.02 -2.84 13.74
N TYR A 120 -17.74 -3.38 12.55
CA TYR A 120 -18.35 -4.61 12.05
C TYR A 120 -17.90 -5.83 12.86
N GLU A 121 -16.58 -6.01 13.07
CA GLU A 121 -16.05 -7.10 13.88
C GLU A 121 -16.50 -7.02 15.34
N GLU A 122 -16.48 -5.82 15.93
CA GLU A 122 -16.96 -5.57 17.28
C GLU A 122 -18.46 -5.89 17.42
N GLY A 123 -19.27 -5.58 16.40
CA GLY A 123 -20.66 -5.98 16.32
C GLY A 123 -20.81 -7.50 16.32
N LEU A 124 -20.09 -8.20 15.43
CA LEU A 124 -20.12 -9.66 15.36
C LEU A 124 -19.68 -10.33 16.67
N MET A 125 -18.58 -9.87 17.26
CA MET A 125 -18.08 -10.38 18.54
C MET A 125 -19.10 -10.17 19.66
N LYS A 126 -19.72 -9.00 19.73
CA LYS A 126 -20.71 -8.67 20.75
C LYS A 126 -22.00 -9.48 20.58
N ASP A 127 -22.51 -9.59 19.36
CA ASP A 127 -23.76 -10.31 19.06
C ASP A 127 -23.63 -11.83 19.29
N ASN A 128 -22.40 -12.34 19.35
CA ASN A 128 -22.09 -13.76 19.57
C ASN A 128 -21.47 -14.04 20.94
N ASP A 129 -21.43 -13.06 21.85
CA ASP A 129 -20.84 -13.15 23.20
C ASP A 129 -19.37 -13.62 23.21
N TYR A 130 -18.55 -13.14 22.26
CA TYR A 130 -17.14 -13.51 22.18
C TYR A 130 -16.37 -13.15 23.47
N PRO A 131 -15.74 -14.12 24.17
CA PRO A 131 -15.16 -13.90 25.50
C PRO A 131 -14.10 -12.80 25.56
N ASP A 132 -13.28 -12.68 24.52
CA ASP A 132 -12.14 -11.75 24.49
C ASP A 132 -12.47 -10.41 23.81
N PHE A 133 -13.76 -10.09 23.63
CA PHE A 133 -14.22 -8.86 22.98
C PHE A 133 -13.56 -7.58 23.53
N ILE A 134 -13.49 -7.45 24.86
CA ILE A 134 -12.92 -6.26 25.50
C ILE A 134 -11.43 -6.11 25.20
N ALA A 135 -10.69 -7.23 25.23
CA ALA A 135 -9.25 -7.23 24.93
C ALA A 135 -9.01 -6.93 23.45
N HIS A 136 -9.80 -7.51 22.55
CA HIS A 136 -9.74 -7.26 21.11
C HIS A 136 -9.99 -5.78 20.79
N LYS A 137 -11.10 -5.21 21.29
CA LYS A 137 -11.44 -3.79 21.12
C LYS A 137 -10.34 -2.85 21.64
N ALA A 138 -9.70 -3.18 22.76
CA ALA A 138 -8.60 -2.38 23.28
C ALA A 138 -7.40 -2.31 22.30
N GLN A 139 -7.17 -3.34 21.49
CA GLN A 139 -6.15 -3.31 20.44
C GLN A 139 -6.52 -2.35 19.30
N HIS A 140 -7.79 -2.33 18.88
CA HIS A 140 -8.30 -1.37 17.90
C HIS A 140 -8.09 0.07 18.36
N GLU A 141 -8.48 0.39 19.59
CA GLU A 141 -8.32 1.72 20.16
C GLU A 141 -6.84 2.12 20.31
N LYS A 142 -5.98 1.18 20.69
CA LYS A 142 -4.54 1.38 20.80
C LYS A 142 -3.91 1.67 19.43
N MET A 143 -4.37 1.01 18.38
CA MET A 143 -3.90 1.25 17.01
C MET A 143 -4.14 2.70 16.60
N PHE A 144 -5.35 3.22 16.77
CA PHE A 144 -5.66 4.61 16.41
C PHE A 144 -4.83 5.62 17.20
N LYS A 145 -4.61 5.38 18.50
CA LYS A 145 -3.71 6.23 19.30
C LYS A 145 -2.30 6.24 18.71
N LYS A 146 -1.79 5.07 18.30
CA LYS A 146 -0.45 4.97 17.73
C LYS A 146 -0.34 5.65 16.35
N VAL A 147 -1.37 5.55 15.51
CA VAL A 147 -1.41 6.28 14.23
C VAL A 147 -1.34 7.79 14.47
N ASN A 148 -2.12 8.31 15.42
CA ASN A 148 -2.08 9.74 15.76
C ASN A 148 -0.71 10.18 16.29
N GLU A 149 -0.02 9.33 17.08
CA GLU A 149 1.35 9.60 17.50
C GLU A 149 2.31 9.68 16.31
N VAL A 150 2.24 8.73 15.37
CA VAL A 150 3.09 8.73 14.17
C VAL A 150 2.83 9.96 13.30
N LEU A 151 1.58 10.41 13.22
CA LEU A 151 1.20 11.61 12.47
C LEU A 151 1.49 12.92 13.20
N SER A 152 1.86 12.89 14.49
CA SER A 152 2.18 14.12 15.23
C SER A 152 3.42 14.85 14.70
N GLU A 153 4.28 14.15 13.97
CA GLU A 153 5.47 14.71 13.31
C GLU A 153 5.16 15.29 11.92
N TYR A 154 3.91 15.21 11.46
CA TYR A 154 3.52 15.61 10.11
C TYR A 154 3.88 17.06 9.78
N GLU A 155 3.69 18.01 10.70
CA GLU A 155 4.03 19.42 10.46
C GLU A 155 5.55 19.67 10.35
N ASN A 156 6.39 18.77 10.88
CA ASN A 156 7.85 18.88 10.81
C ASN A 156 8.42 18.23 9.55
N ASP A 157 7.97 17.00 9.24
CA ASP A 157 8.39 16.24 8.07
C ASP A 157 7.23 15.38 7.56
N LYS A 158 6.48 15.95 6.61
CA LYS A 158 5.29 15.34 6.01
C LYS A 158 5.59 14.00 5.35
N ASP A 159 6.64 13.97 4.53
CA ASP A 159 7.03 12.79 3.76
C ASP A 159 7.36 11.62 4.69
N THR A 160 8.18 11.89 5.73
CA THR A 160 8.58 10.87 6.70
C THR A 160 7.41 10.41 7.55
N ALA A 161 6.57 11.34 8.03
CA ALA A 161 5.39 11.00 8.84
C ALA A 161 4.42 10.09 8.08
N MET A 162 4.12 10.41 6.82
CA MET A 162 3.22 9.62 5.99
C MET A 162 3.79 8.24 5.63
N ALA A 163 5.09 8.16 5.32
CA ALA A 163 5.77 6.90 5.10
C ALA A 163 5.76 6.00 6.36
N ASN A 164 6.00 6.60 7.53
CA ASN A 164 5.96 5.89 8.80
C ASN A 164 4.54 5.40 9.12
N ALA A 165 3.50 6.21 8.85
CA ALA A 165 2.10 5.83 9.05
C ALA A 165 1.72 4.65 8.15
N ALA A 166 2.06 4.70 6.86
CA ALA A 166 1.81 3.61 5.92
C ALA A 166 2.49 2.30 6.36
N SER A 167 3.76 2.36 6.76
CA SER A 167 4.49 1.18 7.24
C SER A 167 3.88 0.62 8.53
N TYR A 168 3.57 1.48 9.49
CA TYR A 168 2.96 1.08 10.75
C TYR A 168 1.61 0.39 10.51
N LEU A 169 0.72 0.98 9.71
CA LEU A 169 -0.60 0.43 9.41
C LEU A 169 -0.50 -0.94 8.70
N LYS A 170 0.43 -1.08 7.75
CA LYS A 170 0.70 -2.36 7.07
C LYS A 170 1.14 -3.44 8.06
N ASP A 171 2.15 -3.13 8.88
CA ASP A 171 2.69 -4.10 9.83
C ASP A 171 1.67 -4.44 10.91
N TRP A 172 0.95 -3.45 11.44
CA TRP A 172 -0.08 -3.67 12.45
C TRP A 172 -1.20 -4.55 11.91
N LEU A 173 -1.77 -4.23 10.74
CA LEU A 173 -2.89 -4.99 10.18
C LEU A 173 -2.50 -6.45 9.91
N VAL A 174 -1.33 -6.69 9.31
CA VAL A 174 -0.88 -8.06 9.02
C VAL A 174 -0.68 -8.87 10.31
N HIS A 175 -0.12 -8.27 11.37
CA HIS A 175 0.05 -8.95 12.64
C HIS A 175 -1.30 -9.18 13.35
N HIS A 176 -2.19 -8.19 13.32
CA HIS A 176 -3.51 -8.28 13.95
C HIS A 176 -4.36 -9.38 13.32
N ILE A 177 -4.43 -9.42 11.98
CA ILE A 177 -5.12 -10.48 11.24
C ILE A 177 -4.59 -11.86 11.60
N ASN A 178 -3.26 -12.02 11.59
CA ASN A 178 -2.64 -13.34 11.81
C ASN A 178 -2.61 -13.79 13.28
N GLY A 179 -2.89 -12.89 14.21
CA GLY A 179 -2.96 -13.19 15.65
C GLY A 179 -4.39 -13.07 16.13
N THR A 180 -4.80 -11.85 16.44
CA THR A 180 -6.03 -11.53 17.16
C THR A 180 -7.31 -11.83 16.37
N ASP A 181 -7.36 -11.56 15.06
CA ASP A 181 -8.57 -11.84 14.26
C ASP A 181 -8.78 -13.35 14.09
N LYS A 182 -7.67 -14.10 13.97
CA LYS A 182 -7.75 -15.56 13.91
C LYS A 182 -8.28 -16.20 15.19
N GLU A 183 -8.13 -15.55 16.34
CA GLU A 183 -8.62 -16.08 17.61
C GLU A 183 -10.15 -16.16 17.66
N TYR A 184 -10.87 -15.21 17.04
CA TYR A 184 -12.34 -15.27 17.00
C TYR A 184 -12.90 -16.24 15.94
N SER A 185 -12.06 -16.72 15.01
CA SER A 185 -12.52 -17.35 13.77
C SER A 185 -13.39 -18.59 14.03
N SER A 186 -12.84 -19.60 14.72
CA SER A 186 -13.58 -20.83 15.03
C SER A 186 -14.84 -20.53 15.84
N TYR A 187 -14.74 -19.61 16.81
CA TYR A 187 -15.84 -19.26 17.70
C TYR A 187 -17.05 -18.68 16.95
N LEU A 188 -16.80 -17.78 16.00
CA LEU A 188 -17.84 -17.14 15.19
C LEU A 188 -18.38 -18.10 14.11
N ILE A 189 -17.52 -18.90 13.48
CA ILE A 189 -17.93 -19.90 12.47
C ILE A 189 -18.86 -20.95 13.09
N GLU A 190 -18.54 -21.44 14.30
CA GLU A 190 -19.39 -22.39 15.04
C GLU A 190 -20.79 -21.83 15.35
N ARG A 191 -20.93 -20.49 15.38
CA ARG A 191 -22.21 -19.77 15.57
C ARG A 191 -22.90 -19.38 14.26
N GLY A 192 -22.36 -19.83 13.12
CA GLY A 192 -22.97 -19.66 11.80
C GLY A 192 -22.64 -18.35 11.10
N VAL A 193 -21.67 -17.58 11.60
CA VAL A 193 -21.12 -16.41 10.89
C VAL A 193 -20.36 -16.89 9.64
N LYS A 194 -20.55 -16.19 8.52
CA LYS A 194 -19.99 -16.55 7.21
C LYS A 194 -19.40 -15.35 6.47
#